data_AF-A0A3M0YJ95-F1
#
_entry.id   AF-A0A3M0YJ95-F1
#
_cell.length_a   1.000
_cell.length_b   1.000
_cell.length_c   1.000
_cell.angle_alpha   90.00
_cell.angle_beta   90.00
_cell.angle_gamma   90.00
#
_symmetry.space_group_name_H-M   'P 1'
#
loop_
_entity.id
_entity.type
_entity.pdbx_description
1 polymer ?
#
loop_
_entity_poly.entity_id
_entity_poly.type
_entity_poly.pdbx_seq_one_letter_code
_entity_poly.pdbx_strand_id
1 'polypeptide(L)'
;MNVRAQIAMVMNLDKCIGCHTCSVTCKNVWTNREGVEYAWFNNVESKPGTGFPRAWEDQETWKGGWVLEGGRLTLKSGGKGRRLVNLFANPDMPEIDDYGEPVTYDYAHLQTDKLLEAAPTARPRSLIDGSRVENITWGPNWEDDLAGPFEARARDVNFKEVEKAIYRDFEHTFHMYLPRICNHCLNASCVAACPSGSIYKREEDG
;
A
#
# COMPACT_ATOMS: atom_id res chain seq x y z
N MET A 1 23.14 14.02 -25.70
CA MET A 1 22.11 13.01 -25.97
C MET A 1 22.61 11.71 -25.40
N ASN A 2 22.03 11.23 -24.30
CA ASN A 2 22.48 10.01 -23.61
C ASN A 2 21.35 8.99 -23.70
N VAL A 3 21.48 8.02 -24.61
CA VAL A 3 20.47 6.99 -24.84
C VAL A 3 20.60 5.89 -23.80
N ARG A 4 19.47 5.46 -23.22
CA ARG A 4 19.37 4.35 -22.25
C ARG A 4 18.16 3.48 -22.60
N ALA A 5 18.13 2.27 -22.03
CA ALA A 5 17.02 1.33 -22.17
C ALA A 5 16.34 1.09 -20.81
N GLN A 6 15.04 0.78 -20.85
CA GLN A 6 14.27 0.35 -19.69
C GLN A 6 13.17 -0.61 -20.14
N ILE A 7 12.98 -1.70 -19.41
CA ILE A 7 11.84 -2.60 -19.62
C ILE A 7 10.63 -1.96 -18.97
N ALA A 8 9.61 -1.67 -19.77
CA ALA A 8 8.36 -1.09 -19.31
C ALA A 8 7.27 -2.16 -19.15
N MET A 9 6.29 -1.87 -18.30
CA MET A 9 5.12 -2.72 -18.08
C MET A 9 3.85 -1.93 -18.41
N VAL A 10 2.88 -2.62 -19.03
CA VAL A 10 1.54 -2.10 -19.27
C VAL A 10 0.54 -3.09 -18.67
N MET A 11 -0.34 -2.60 -17.82
CA MET A 11 -1.44 -3.37 -17.24
C MET A 11 -2.74 -2.92 -17.88
N ASN A 12 -3.39 -3.81 -18.64
CA ASN A 12 -4.68 -3.49 -19.24
C ASN A 12 -5.80 -3.66 -18.21
N LEU A 13 -6.31 -2.55 -17.69
CA LEU A 13 -7.35 -2.54 -16.65
C LEU A 13 -8.70 -3.06 -17.14
N ASP A 14 -9.01 -2.97 -18.43
CA ASP A 14 -10.22 -3.55 -19.05
C ASP A 14 -10.23 -5.08 -18.94
N LYS A 15 -9.06 -5.70 -18.88
CA LYS A 15 -8.90 -7.15 -18.70
C LYS A 15 -8.54 -7.54 -17.26
N CYS A 16 -8.43 -6.57 -16.35
CA CYS A 16 -8.12 -6.88 -14.97
C CYS A 16 -9.34 -7.46 -14.28
N ILE A 17 -9.16 -8.63 -13.65
CA ILE A 17 -10.23 -9.34 -12.95
C ILE A 17 -10.04 -9.35 -11.43
N GLY A 18 -9.10 -8.56 -10.91
CA GLY A 18 -8.92 -8.43 -9.46
C GLY A 18 -8.54 -9.69 -8.71
N CYS A 19 -7.94 -10.71 -9.35
CA CYS A 19 -7.77 -12.02 -8.74
C CYS A 19 -6.61 -12.14 -7.72
N HIS A 20 -5.82 -11.07 -7.51
CA HIS A 20 -4.67 -11.03 -6.60
C HIS A 20 -3.56 -12.08 -6.81
N THR A 21 -3.58 -12.85 -7.91
CA THR A 21 -2.56 -13.88 -8.21
C THR A 21 -1.16 -13.25 -8.33
N CYS A 22 -1.08 -12.03 -8.87
CA CYS A 22 0.16 -11.28 -8.97
C CYS A 22 0.71 -10.88 -7.59
N SER A 23 -0.16 -10.55 -6.63
CA SER A 23 0.20 -10.23 -5.25
C SER A 23 0.75 -11.46 -4.53
N VAL A 24 0.05 -12.60 -4.60
CA VAL A 24 0.42 -13.84 -3.91
C VAL A 24 1.75 -14.40 -4.40
N THR A 25 1.95 -14.46 -5.72
CA THR A 25 3.21 -14.96 -6.30
C THR A 25 4.39 -14.07 -5.91
N CYS A 26 4.22 -12.74 -5.95
CA CYS A 26 5.24 -11.81 -5.49
C CYS A 26 5.56 -11.98 -3.98
N LYS A 27 4.53 -12.10 -3.15
CA LYS A 27 4.66 -12.31 -1.70
C LYS A 27 5.45 -13.58 -1.38
N ASN A 28 5.07 -14.70 -1.99
CA ASN A 28 5.69 -16.00 -1.74
C ASN A 28 7.17 -16.04 -2.12
N VAL A 29 7.57 -15.32 -3.16
CA VAL A 29 8.96 -15.29 -3.63
C VAL A 29 9.80 -14.28 -2.84
N TRP A 30 9.28 -13.07 -2.58
CA TRP A 30 10.12 -11.94 -2.18
C TRP A 30 9.92 -11.47 -0.73
N THR A 31 8.70 -11.49 -0.21
CA THR A 31 8.33 -10.79 1.04
C THR A 31 7.60 -11.67 2.05
N ASN A 32 7.97 -12.95 2.14
CA ASN A 32 7.43 -13.92 3.12
C ASN A 32 8.29 -14.05 4.40
N ARG A 33 9.26 -13.15 4.61
CA ARG A 33 10.15 -13.13 5.77
C ARG A 33 9.65 -12.13 6.81
N GLU A 34 10.00 -12.37 8.06
CA GLU A 34 9.79 -11.44 9.17
C GLU A 34 10.41 -10.05 8.88
N GLY A 35 9.69 -8.99 9.23
CA GLY A 35 9.98 -7.59 8.92
C GLY A 35 9.38 -7.08 7.60
N VAL A 36 8.91 -7.98 6.71
CA VAL A 36 8.29 -7.62 5.41
C VAL A 36 7.03 -8.44 5.11
N GLU A 37 6.52 -9.19 6.08
CA GLU A 37 5.27 -9.94 5.99
C GLU A 37 4.07 -9.05 5.70
N TYR A 38 4.05 -7.81 6.23
CA TYR A 38 3.04 -6.81 5.91
C TYR A 38 3.22 -6.17 4.52
N ALA A 39 4.41 -6.25 3.93
CA ALA A 39 4.76 -5.51 2.72
C ALA A 39 4.38 -6.26 1.44
N TRP A 40 3.49 -5.67 0.64
CA TRP A 40 3.05 -6.21 -0.65
C TRP A 40 3.66 -5.38 -1.78
N PHE A 41 4.79 -5.84 -2.33
CA PHE A 41 5.46 -5.16 -3.45
C PHE A 41 4.60 -5.08 -4.70
N ASN A 42 3.75 -6.09 -4.91
CA ASN A 42 2.66 -6.08 -5.85
C ASN A 42 1.36 -6.20 -5.04
N ASN A 43 0.50 -5.20 -5.16
CA ASN A 43 -0.81 -5.17 -4.52
C ASN A 43 -1.88 -4.79 -5.54
N VAL A 44 -3.12 -5.21 -5.28
CA VAL A 44 -4.28 -4.85 -6.10
C VAL A 44 -5.28 -4.15 -5.19
N GLU A 45 -5.84 -3.06 -5.67
CA GLU A 45 -6.81 -2.25 -4.94
C GLU A 45 -8.14 -2.24 -5.68
N SER A 46 -9.23 -2.29 -4.93
CA SER A 46 -10.57 -1.99 -5.46
C SER A 46 -10.81 -0.48 -5.42
N LYS A 47 -11.30 0.06 -6.53
CA LYS A 47 -11.61 1.48 -6.70
C LYS A 47 -13.13 1.65 -6.95
N PRO A 48 -13.78 2.68 -6.35
CA PRO A 48 -13.19 3.69 -5.46
C PRO A 48 -12.79 3.15 -4.08
N GLY A 49 -11.66 3.62 -3.57
CA GLY A 49 -11.06 3.16 -2.31
C GLY A 49 -9.81 3.94 -1.92
N THR A 50 -9.44 3.87 -0.64
CA THR A 50 -8.26 4.58 -0.10
C THR A 50 -6.94 3.84 -0.33
N GLY A 51 -6.99 2.52 -0.57
CA GLY A 51 -5.87 1.71 -1.03
C GLY A 51 -4.88 1.33 0.07
N PHE A 52 -3.66 0.97 -0.35
CA PHE A 52 -2.61 0.41 0.49
C PHE A 52 -1.24 1.06 0.22
N PRO A 53 -0.59 1.68 1.24
CA PRO A 53 -1.17 2.04 2.54
C PRO A 53 -2.38 2.98 2.37
N ARG A 54 -3.19 3.11 3.41
CA ARG A 54 -4.41 3.93 3.36
C ARG A 54 -4.13 5.35 2.90
N ALA A 55 -4.92 5.81 1.94
CA ALA A 55 -4.84 7.13 1.35
C ALA A 55 -3.46 7.47 0.73
N TRP A 56 -2.71 6.48 0.21
CA TRP A 56 -1.37 6.68 -0.36
C TRP A 56 -1.31 7.76 -1.46
N GLU A 57 -2.42 8.03 -2.15
CA GLU A 57 -2.53 9.09 -3.17
C GLU A 57 -2.56 10.50 -2.60
N ASP A 58 -2.86 10.67 -1.30
CA ASP A 58 -2.98 12.00 -0.68
C ASP A 58 -1.61 12.60 -0.35
N GLN A 59 -1.02 13.25 -1.35
CA GLN A 59 0.31 13.86 -1.20
C GLN A 59 0.30 15.12 -0.32
N GLU A 60 -0.85 15.62 0.10
CA GLU A 60 -0.91 16.63 1.17
C GLU A 60 -0.60 16.04 2.53
N THR A 61 -0.86 14.75 2.73
CA THR A 61 -0.48 14.01 3.94
C THR A 61 0.92 13.42 3.77
N TRP A 62 1.15 12.58 2.75
CA TRP A 62 2.38 11.77 2.64
C TRP A 62 3.60 12.48 2.06
N LYS A 63 3.42 13.70 1.52
CA LYS A 63 4.49 14.52 0.94
C LYS A 63 5.40 13.78 -0.06
N GLY A 64 4.86 12.80 -0.79
CA GLY A 64 5.57 12.07 -1.83
C GLY A 64 5.75 12.89 -3.11
N GLY A 65 6.69 12.43 -3.95
CA GLY A 65 6.91 12.99 -5.29
C GLY A 65 7.65 14.33 -5.33
N TRP A 66 7.43 15.04 -6.44
CA TRP A 66 8.10 16.30 -6.79
C TRP A 66 7.08 17.45 -6.85
N VAL A 67 7.54 18.67 -6.61
CA VAL A 67 6.82 19.92 -6.85
C VAL A 67 7.71 20.86 -7.66
N LEU A 68 7.10 21.73 -8.48
CA LEU A 68 7.80 22.73 -9.26
C LEU A 68 7.76 24.07 -8.52
N GLU A 69 8.91 24.52 -8.02
CA GLU A 69 9.05 25.78 -7.27
C GLU A 69 10.10 26.66 -7.97
N GLY A 70 9.70 27.87 -8.37
CA GLY A 70 10.62 28.83 -9.02
C GLY A 70 11.30 28.28 -10.29
N GLY A 71 10.60 27.41 -11.04
CA GLY A 71 11.12 26.76 -12.24
C GLY A 71 12.07 25.58 -11.98
N ARG A 72 12.21 25.13 -10.74
CA ARG A 72 13.07 23.98 -10.36
C ARG A 72 12.24 22.91 -9.67
N LEU A 73 12.55 21.64 -9.96
CA LEU A 73 11.95 20.53 -9.25
C LEU A 73 12.55 20.43 -7.84
N THR A 74 11.68 20.41 -6.84
CA THR A 74 12.00 20.17 -5.44
C THR A 74 11.18 18.98 -4.93
N LEU A 75 11.71 18.23 -3.95
CA LEU A 75 10.96 17.13 -3.36
C LEU A 75 9.86 17.69 -2.47
N LYS A 76 8.65 17.14 -2.55
CA LYS A 76 7.50 17.61 -1.75
C LYS A 76 7.72 17.41 -0.24
N SER A 77 8.51 16.40 0.13
CA SER A 77 8.97 16.16 1.50
C SER A 77 10.04 17.17 1.97
N GLY A 78 10.41 18.15 1.13
CA GLY A 78 11.42 19.17 1.38
C GLY A 78 12.81 18.87 0.84
N GLY A 79 13.70 19.86 0.94
CA GLY A 79 15.09 19.79 0.53
C GLY A 79 16.01 19.08 1.54
N LYS A 80 17.32 19.09 1.26
CA LYS A 80 18.35 18.42 2.11
C LYS A 80 18.33 18.89 3.57
N GLY A 81 18.12 20.19 3.82
CA GLY A 81 18.07 20.75 5.17
C GLY A 81 16.92 20.21 6.03
N ARG A 82 15.69 20.22 5.50
CA ARG A 82 14.51 19.64 6.19
C ARG A 82 14.72 18.16 6.48
N ARG A 83 15.28 17.41 5.53
CA ARG A 83 15.61 15.99 5.74
C ARG A 83 16.60 15.76 6.86
N LEU A 84 17.65 16.58 6.98
CA LEU A 84 18.65 16.41 8.03
C LEU A 84 18.07 16.68 9.43
N VAL A 85 17.21 17.69 9.56
CA VAL A 85 16.52 18.00 10.83
C VAL A 85 15.53 16.89 11.22
N ASN A 86 14.86 16.28 10.23
CA ASN A 86 13.89 15.21 10.44
C ASN A 86 14.49 13.80 10.33
N LEU A 87 15.82 13.66 10.37
CA LEU A 87 16.49 12.37 10.16
C LEU A 87 16.14 11.35 11.26
N PHE A 88 16.01 11.83 12.50
CA PHE A 88 15.75 10.97 13.66
C PHE A 88 14.27 10.60 13.83
N ALA A 89 13.38 11.38 13.25
CA ALA A 89 11.95 11.14 13.24
C ALA A 89 11.35 11.79 12.00
N ASN A 90 11.00 10.96 11.00
CA ASN A 90 10.36 11.45 9.79
C ASN A 90 8.88 11.73 10.09
N PRO A 91 8.42 13.00 10.06
CA PRO A 91 7.03 13.33 10.38
C PRO A 91 6.02 12.90 9.30
N ASP A 92 6.51 12.59 8.10
CA ASP A 92 5.68 12.22 6.95
C ASP A 92 5.67 10.68 6.72
N MET A 93 6.20 9.89 7.67
CA MET A 93 6.31 8.43 7.55
C MET A 93 4.98 7.74 7.86
N PRO A 94 4.45 6.87 6.97
CA PRO A 94 3.31 6.03 7.30
C PRO A 94 3.66 5.03 8.40
N GLU A 95 2.72 4.82 9.32
CA GLU A 95 2.87 3.89 10.44
C GLU A 95 2.32 2.50 10.07
N ILE A 96 2.60 1.49 10.89
CA ILE A 96 2.15 0.12 10.62
C ILE A 96 0.61 0.04 10.50
N ASP A 97 -0.11 0.85 11.25
CA ASP A 97 -1.56 0.94 11.22
C ASP A 97 -2.12 1.44 9.88
N ASP A 98 -1.31 2.17 9.09
CA ASP A 98 -1.70 2.60 7.74
C ASP A 98 -1.64 1.49 6.71
N TYR A 99 -0.86 0.44 6.98
CA TYR A 99 -0.80 -0.79 6.19
C TYR A 99 -1.76 -1.86 6.73
N GLY A 100 -1.93 -1.89 8.05
CA GLY A 100 -2.61 -2.95 8.80
C GLY A 100 -1.60 -3.86 9.50
N GLU A 101 -1.86 -4.16 10.77
CA GLU A 101 -1.04 -5.07 11.56
C GLU A 101 -1.01 -6.48 10.93
N PRO A 102 0.18 -7.05 10.67
CA PRO A 102 0.28 -8.42 10.18
C PRO A 102 -0.13 -9.40 11.29
N VAL A 103 -1.03 -10.31 10.96
CA VAL A 103 -1.57 -11.29 11.91
C VAL A 103 -1.36 -12.72 11.43
N THR A 104 -1.22 -13.63 12.39
CA THR A 104 -1.29 -15.08 12.21
C THR A 104 -2.38 -15.65 13.13
N TYR A 105 -2.56 -16.96 13.14
CA TYR A 105 -3.54 -17.64 13.98
C TYR A 105 -2.91 -18.75 14.80
N ASP A 106 -3.44 -18.97 15.99
CA ASP A 106 -3.05 -20.08 16.87
C ASP A 106 -3.67 -21.41 16.39
N TYR A 107 -3.19 -21.92 15.25
CA TYR A 107 -3.73 -23.16 14.67
C TYR A 107 -3.44 -24.40 15.52
N ALA A 108 -2.34 -24.39 16.29
CA ALA A 108 -1.96 -25.51 17.15
C ALA A 108 -3.01 -25.79 18.23
N HIS A 109 -3.65 -24.73 18.75
CA HIS A 109 -4.77 -24.81 19.69
C HIS A 109 -5.92 -25.72 19.20
N LEU A 110 -6.13 -25.84 17.89
CA LEU A 110 -7.16 -26.74 17.34
C LEU A 110 -6.83 -28.22 17.48
N GLN A 111 -5.56 -28.56 17.68
CA GLN A 111 -5.06 -29.95 17.71
C GLN A 111 -4.62 -30.38 19.12
N THR A 112 -4.12 -29.44 19.92
CA THR A 112 -3.48 -29.74 21.21
C THR A 112 -4.39 -29.59 22.42
N ASP A 113 -5.59 -29.03 22.22
CA ASP A 113 -6.46 -28.71 23.33
C ASP A 113 -7.09 -29.92 24.00
N LYS A 114 -7.36 -29.77 25.29
CA LYS A 114 -8.10 -30.75 26.08
C LYS A 114 -9.57 -30.72 25.67
N LEU A 115 -10.33 -31.71 26.12
CA LEU A 115 -11.78 -31.69 25.98
C LEU A 115 -12.35 -30.43 26.66
N LEU A 116 -12.95 -29.55 25.86
CA LEU A 116 -13.61 -28.32 26.30
C LEU A 116 -15.12 -28.44 26.10
N GLU A 117 -15.88 -27.65 26.86
CA GLU A 117 -17.34 -27.54 26.68
C GLU A 117 -17.70 -26.79 25.39
N ALA A 118 -16.92 -25.77 25.03
CA ALA A 118 -17.05 -25.03 23.78
C ALA A 118 -16.03 -25.54 22.73
N ALA A 119 -16.43 -25.51 21.45
CA ALA A 119 -15.53 -25.88 20.37
C ALA A 119 -14.31 -24.92 20.30
N PRO A 120 -13.08 -25.44 20.15
CA PRO A 120 -11.88 -24.61 20.06
C PRO A 120 -11.86 -23.81 18.75
N THR A 121 -11.26 -22.62 18.79
CA THR A 121 -11.12 -21.73 17.62
C THR A 121 -9.71 -21.17 17.54
N ALA A 122 -9.10 -21.13 16.36
CA ALA A 122 -7.80 -20.50 16.16
C ALA A 122 -7.96 -18.98 16.19
N ARG A 123 -7.54 -18.34 17.28
CA ARG A 123 -7.63 -16.88 17.45
C ARG A 123 -6.43 -16.16 16.86
N PRO A 124 -6.60 -14.93 16.37
CA PRO A 124 -5.51 -14.18 15.75
C PRO A 124 -4.47 -13.73 16.78
N ARG A 125 -3.22 -13.66 16.33
CA ARG A 125 -2.06 -13.17 17.07
C ARG A 125 -1.29 -12.20 16.20
N SER A 126 -0.75 -11.15 16.82
CA SER A 126 0.14 -10.20 16.16
C SER A 126 1.42 -10.90 15.73
N LEU A 127 1.87 -10.63 14.50
CA LEU A 127 3.23 -10.98 14.07
C LEU A 127 4.28 -9.94 14.50
N ILE A 128 3.87 -8.82 15.10
CA ILE A 128 4.77 -7.79 15.63
C ILE A 128 5.25 -8.16 17.04
N ASP A 129 4.32 -8.48 17.94
CA ASP A 129 4.64 -8.70 19.36
C ASP A 129 4.13 -10.04 19.93
N GLY A 130 3.45 -10.86 19.11
CA GLY A 130 2.91 -12.16 19.52
C GLY A 130 1.66 -12.08 20.41
N SER A 131 1.21 -10.86 20.74
CA SER A 131 0.03 -10.65 21.57
C SER A 131 -1.24 -11.15 20.88
N ARG A 132 -2.27 -11.41 21.69
CA ARG A 132 -3.58 -11.83 21.18
C ARG A 132 -4.30 -10.62 20.60
N VAL A 133 -4.75 -10.75 19.37
CA VAL A 133 -5.59 -9.73 18.73
C VAL A 133 -7.05 -10.04 19.05
N GLU A 134 -7.78 -9.05 19.59
CA GLU A 134 -9.21 -9.22 19.86
C GLU A 134 -10.03 -9.11 18.58
N ASN A 135 -9.76 -8.10 17.75
CA ASN A 135 -10.39 -7.92 16.45
C ASN A 135 -9.36 -7.48 15.41
N ILE A 136 -9.38 -8.12 14.24
CA ILE A 136 -8.68 -7.61 13.06
C ILE A 136 -9.53 -6.46 12.52
N THR A 137 -8.95 -5.26 12.45
CA THR A 137 -9.69 -4.03 12.07
C THR A 137 -9.31 -3.50 10.70
N TRP A 138 -8.20 -3.98 10.13
CA TRP A 138 -7.72 -3.60 8.82
C TRP A 138 -6.86 -4.70 8.19
N GLY A 139 -6.61 -4.59 6.89
CA GLY A 139 -5.71 -5.45 6.14
C GLY A 139 -5.36 -4.85 4.78
N PRO A 140 -4.39 -5.43 4.06
CA PRO A 140 -3.86 -4.88 2.81
C PRO A 140 -4.86 -4.82 1.65
N ASN A 141 -5.99 -5.53 1.78
CA ASN A 141 -7.09 -5.56 0.82
C ASN A 141 -8.46 -5.43 1.52
N TRP A 142 -8.56 -4.57 2.53
CA TRP A 142 -9.77 -4.43 3.36
C TRP A 142 -10.99 -3.89 2.59
N GLU A 143 -10.76 -3.15 1.50
CA GLU A 143 -11.76 -2.47 0.69
C GLU A 143 -12.16 -3.26 -0.57
N ASP A 144 -11.78 -4.55 -0.66
CA ASP A 144 -12.05 -5.42 -1.81
C ASP A 144 -13.52 -5.43 -2.21
N ASP A 145 -13.80 -5.45 -3.52
CA ASP A 145 -15.15 -5.52 -4.09
C ASP A 145 -16.16 -4.55 -3.45
N LEU A 146 -15.71 -3.29 -3.24
CA LEU A 146 -16.49 -2.20 -2.65
C LEU A 146 -16.88 -2.41 -1.17
N ALA A 147 -16.13 -3.24 -0.44
CA ALA A 147 -16.35 -3.45 0.99
C ALA A 147 -16.30 -2.14 1.79
N GLY A 148 -17.26 -1.99 2.70
CA GLY A 148 -17.44 -0.80 3.52
C GLY A 148 -18.41 0.24 2.92
N PRO A 149 -18.85 1.20 3.75
CA PRO A 149 -19.82 2.20 3.34
C PRO A 149 -19.25 3.11 2.23
N PHE A 150 -20.12 3.59 1.34
CA PHE A 150 -19.72 4.49 0.25
C PHE A 150 -19.00 5.72 0.79
N GLU A 151 -19.41 6.27 1.94
CA GLU A 151 -18.79 7.44 2.57
C GLU A 151 -17.30 7.21 2.90
N ALA A 152 -16.93 5.98 3.29
CA ALA A 152 -15.53 5.63 3.57
C ALA A 152 -14.72 5.51 2.27
N ARG A 153 -15.26 4.82 1.27
CA ARG A 153 -14.64 4.62 -0.05
C ARG A 153 -14.56 5.91 -0.87
N ALA A 154 -15.54 6.79 -0.73
CA ALA A 154 -15.61 8.08 -1.40
C ALA A 154 -14.56 9.09 -0.90
N ARG A 155 -13.75 8.73 0.12
CA ARG A 155 -12.53 9.47 0.51
C ARG A 155 -11.36 9.23 -0.44
N ASP A 156 -11.52 8.34 -1.42
CA ASP A 156 -10.63 8.22 -2.57
C ASP A 156 -10.29 9.62 -3.13
N VAL A 157 -8.99 9.90 -3.24
CA VAL A 157 -8.48 11.19 -3.72
C VAL A 157 -8.94 11.48 -5.15
N ASN A 158 -9.19 10.44 -5.95
CA ASN A 158 -9.65 10.57 -7.32
C ASN A 158 -11.09 11.14 -7.42
N PHE A 159 -11.83 11.22 -6.31
CA PHE A 159 -13.15 11.85 -6.25
C PHE A 159 -13.15 13.33 -5.83
N LYS A 160 -11.99 13.96 -5.56
CA LYS A 160 -11.94 15.35 -5.04
C LYS A 160 -12.69 16.38 -5.89
N GLU A 161 -12.66 16.23 -7.22
CA GLU A 161 -13.30 17.17 -8.17
C GLU A 161 -14.52 16.56 -8.88
N VAL A 162 -15.09 15.50 -8.31
CA VAL A 162 -16.23 14.76 -8.89
C VAL A 162 -17.47 14.93 -8.02
N GLU A 163 -18.61 15.23 -8.64
CA GLU A 163 -19.91 15.17 -7.95
C GLU A 163 -20.29 13.71 -7.71
N LYS A 164 -19.80 13.18 -6.58
CA LYS A 164 -19.82 11.73 -6.30
C LYS A 164 -21.13 11.21 -5.69
N ALA A 165 -22.10 12.09 -5.41
CA ALA A 165 -23.35 11.71 -4.74
C ALA A 165 -24.12 10.63 -5.52
N ILE A 166 -24.15 10.74 -6.85
CA ILE A 166 -24.83 9.78 -7.74
C ILE A 166 -24.28 8.36 -7.61
N TYR A 167 -22.99 8.18 -7.36
CA TYR A 167 -22.37 6.86 -7.25
C TYR A 167 -22.66 6.13 -5.93
N ARG A 168 -23.42 6.76 -5.03
CA ARG A 168 -24.00 6.11 -3.85
C ARG A 168 -25.17 5.21 -4.23
N ASP A 169 -25.90 5.57 -5.29
CA ASP A 169 -27.11 4.87 -5.69
C ASP A 169 -26.75 3.50 -6.27
N PHE A 170 -27.57 2.50 -5.95
CA PHE A 170 -27.31 1.11 -6.35
C PHE A 170 -27.18 0.98 -7.87
N GLU A 171 -28.06 1.64 -8.62
CA GLU A 171 -28.12 1.65 -10.07
C GLU A 171 -26.89 2.30 -10.74
N HIS A 172 -26.14 3.11 -9.99
CA HIS A 172 -24.95 3.82 -10.44
C HIS A 172 -23.67 3.29 -9.79
N THR A 173 -23.75 2.13 -9.13
CA THR A 173 -22.58 1.48 -8.54
C THR A 173 -21.60 1.09 -9.64
N PHE A 174 -20.34 1.50 -9.45
CA PHE A 174 -19.23 1.06 -10.29
C PHE A 174 -18.06 0.59 -9.43
N HIS A 175 -17.22 -0.22 -10.06
CA HIS A 175 -16.04 -0.80 -9.44
C HIS A 175 -14.98 -1.05 -10.50
N MET A 176 -13.72 -0.90 -10.13
CA MET A 176 -12.59 -1.30 -10.96
C MET A 176 -11.43 -1.78 -10.10
N TYR A 177 -10.55 -2.58 -10.69
CA TYR A 177 -9.33 -3.05 -10.03
C TYR A 177 -8.11 -2.26 -10.48
N LEU A 178 -7.23 -1.96 -9.53
CA LEU A 178 -5.99 -1.24 -9.75
C LEU A 178 -4.80 -2.06 -9.22
N PRO A 179 -4.22 -2.97 -10.04
CA PRO A 179 -2.96 -3.61 -9.72
C PRO A 179 -1.81 -2.61 -9.82
N ARG A 180 -0.93 -2.58 -8.82
CA ARG A 180 0.22 -1.66 -8.77
C ARG A 180 1.47 -2.34 -8.24
N ILE A 181 2.61 -1.83 -8.71
CA ILE A 181 3.97 -2.16 -8.28
C ILE A 181 4.80 -0.88 -8.22
N CYS A 182 6.09 -0.98 -7.88
CA CYS A 182 7.04 0.11 -8.11
C CYS A 182 7.03 0.52 -9.60
N ASN A 183 6.95 1.82 -9.88
CA ASN A 183 6.92 2.34 -11.25
C ASN A 183 8.31 2.45 -11.91
N HIS A 184 9.40 2.16 -11.20
CA HIS A 184 10.78 2.26 -11.72
C HIS A 184 11.04 3.58 -12.46
N CYS A 185 10.63 4.71 -11.86
CA CYS A 185 10.57 6.01 -12.51
C CYS A 185 11.91 6.45 -13.14
N LEU A 186 11.85 7.21 -14.23
CA LEU A 186 13.04 7.88 -14.79
C LEU A 186 13.59 8.96 -13.84
N ASN A 187 12.70 9.73 -13.21
CA ASN A 187 13.03 10.72 -12.19
C ASN A 187 12.47 10.29 -10.82
N ALA A 188 13.06 9.25 -10.24
CA ALA A 188 12.58 8.64 -9.01
C ALA A 188 12.81 9.54 -7.77
N SER A 189 11.73 9.93 -7.10
CA SER A 189 11.81 10.74 -5.88
C SER A 189 12.49 9.99 -4.73
N CYS A 190 12.35 8.67 -4.65
CA CYS A 190 13.02 7.84 -3.64
C CYS A 190 14.55 7.91 -3.74
N VAL A 191 15.10 7.85 -4.96
CA VAL A 191 16.54 8.02 -5.23
C VAL A 191 17.01 9.40 -4.74
N ALA A 192 16.28 10.45 -5.08
CA ALA A 192 16.64 11.82 -4.69
C ALA A 192 16.46 12.09 -3.18
N ALA A 193 15.55 11.37 -2.51
CA ALA A 193 15.26 11.55 -1.10
C ALA A 193 16.24 10.83 -0.17
N CYS A 194 16.86 9.73 -0.63
CA CYS A 194 17.74 8.89 0.18
C CYS A 194 19.00 9.65 0.65
N PRO A 195 19.18 9.90 1.96
CA PRO A 195 20.33 10.68 2.45
C PRO A 195 21.68 9.99 2.24
N SER A 196 21.71 8.65 2.27
CA SER A 196 22.93 7.85 2.10
C SER A 196 23.30 7.61 0.63
N GLY A 197 22.38 7.85 -0.31
CA GLY A 197 22.57 7.50 -1.72
C GLY A 197 22.55 5.98 -1.99
N SER A 198 21.91 5.19 -1.12
CA SER A 198 21.86 3.73 -1.26
C SER A 198 20.87 3.22 -2.32
N ILE A 199 20.01 4.11 -2.85
CA ILE A 199 19.06 3.78 -3.91
C ILE A 199 19.61 4.33 -5.23
N TYR A 200 19.61 3.50 -6.27
CA TYR A 200 20.08 3.87 -7.61
C TYR A 200 19.16 3.25 -8.68
N LYS A 201 19.21 3.82 -9.89
CA LYS A 201 18.58 3.27 -11.09
C LYS A 201 19.65 2.56 -11.90
N ARG A 202 19.40 1.32 -12.33
CA ARG A 202 20.35 0.56 -13.15
C ARG A 202 20.47 1.21 -14.52
N GLU A 203 21.66 1.17 -15.10
CA GLU A 203 21.90 1.86 -16.37
C GLU A 203 21.44 1.02 -17.55
N GLU A 204 21.54 -0.30 -17.42
CA GLU A 204 21.25 -1.28 -18.47
C GLU A 204 19.75 -1.54 -18.68
N ASP A 205 18.91 -1.40 -17.64
CA ASP A 205 17.49 -1.79 -17.69
C ASP A 205 16.53 -0.93 -16.84
N GLY A 206 17.03 0.12 -16.18
CA GLY A 206 16.24 1.12 -15.46
C GLY A 206 15.92 0.78 -14.01
#